data_AF-A0A933FPH1-F1
#
_entry.id   AF-A0A933FPH1-F1
#
_cell.length_a   1.000
_cell.length_b   1.000
_cell.length_c   1.000
_cell.angle_alpha   90.00
_cell.angle_beta   90.00
_cell.angle_gamma   90.00
#
_symmetry.space_group_name_H-M   'P 1'
#
loop_
_entity.id
_entity.type
_entity.pdbx_description
1 polymer ?
#
loop_
_entity_poly.entity_id
_entity_poly.type
_entity_poly.pdbx_seq_one_letter_code
_entity_poly.pdbx_strand_id
1 'polypeptide(L)'
;MRSDDAQYTYRSADCRFGLSIPSSEMKVILRFCVQAGRKETGGILLGRYTQSHDMAVITEVAGPPADSLHRSSFFIRGIKGLQQLLNQLWRRKEYYLGEWHYHPFASASPSGTDEQQMREFASNRALNCPEPVLLIIGGDPNRDWNVKVAVYARNQKRIELSLVTPVT
;
A
#
# COMPACT_ATOMS: atom_id res chain seq x y z
N MET A 1 21.08 0.05 -11.78
CA MET A 1 19.70 -0.01 -12.32
C MET A 1 19.17 -1.39 -11.97
N ARG A 2 18.21 -1.52 -11.03
CA ARG A 2 17.61 -2.84 -10.72
C ARG A 2 16.79 -3.28 -11.95
N SER A 3 16.89 -4.55 -12.34
CA SER A 3 16.18 -5.12 -13.50
C SER A 3 14.66 -4.94 -13.36
N ASP A 4 13.93 -4.93 -14.48
CA ASP A 4 12.47 -4.79 -14.45
C ASP A 4 11.76 -6.02 -13.83
N ASP A 5 12.46 -7.15 -13.66
CA ASP A 5 12.00 -8.33 -12.91
C ASP A 5 12.31 -8.27 -11.40
N ALA A 6 13.00 -7.23 -10.93
CA ALA A 6 13.30 -7.10 -9.52
C ALA A 6 12.02 -6.82 -8.71
N GLN A 7 11.89 -7.46 -7.56
CA GLN A 7 10.77 -7.27 -6.64
C GLN A 7 11.25 -6.85 -5.26
N TYR A 8 10.43 -6.06 -4.58
CA TYR A 8 10.58 -5.75 -3.16
C TYR A 8 9.71 -6.74 -2.39
N THR A 9 10.35 -7.56 -1.56
CA THR A 9 9.65 -8.53 -0.72
C THR A 9 9.72 -8.09 0.72
N TYR A 10 8.59 -7.98 1.38
CA TYR A 10 8.49 -7.71 2.82
C TYR A 10 7.87 -8.91 3.53
N ARG A 11 8.31 -9.23 4.76
CA ARG A 11 7.70 -10.27 5.59
C ARG A 11 7.62 -9.87 7.06
N SER A 12 6.59 -10.39 7.74
CA SER A 12 6.48 -10.33 9.19
C SER A 12 7.54 -11.23 9.84
N ALA A 13 7.92 -10.93 11.08
CA ALA A 13 8.94 -11.70 11.81
C ALA A 13 8.57 -13.18 12.00
N ASP A 14 7.27 -13.49 12.08
CA ASP A 14 6.73 -14.85 12.17
C ASP A 14 6.45 -15.49 10.80
N CYS A 15 6.80 -14.80 9.70
CA CYS A 15 6.59 -15.22 8.31
C CYS A 15 5.13 -15.50 7.91
N ARG A 16 4.14 -15.13 8.74
CA ARG A 16 2.71 -15.34 8.46
C ARG A 16 2.16 -14.40 7.39
N PHE A 17 2.76 -13.21 7.26
CA PHE A 17 2.34 -12.20 6.32
C PHE A 17 3.51 -11.76 5.45
N GLY A 18 3.25 -11.63 4.16
CA GLY A 18 4.21 -11.16 3.17
C GLY A 18 3.59 -10.19 2.18
N LEU A 19 4.41 -9.31 1.64
CA LEU A 19 4.07 -8.41 0.53
C LEU A 19 5.15 -8.52 -0.53
N SER A 20 4.77 -8.81 -1.79
CA SER A 20 5.65 -8.69 -2.95
C SER A 20 5.20 -7.54 -3.83
N ILE A 21 6.14 -6.65 -4.16
CA ILE A 21 5.93 -5.47 -4.99
C ILE A 21 6.87 -5.53 -6.19
N PRO A 22 6.37 -5.67 -7.42
CA PRO A 22 7.21 -5.50 -8.61
C PRO A 22 7.86 -4.12 -8.63
N SER A 23 9.12 -4.03 -9.10
CA SER A 23 9.80 -2.74 -9.20
C SER A 23 9.07 -1.76 -10.13
N SER A 24 8.30 -2.26 -11.11
CA SER A 24 7.42 -1.44 -11.95
C SER A 24 6.39 -0.68 -11.12
N GLU A 25 5.70 -1.36 -10.21
CA GLU A 25 4.63 -0.78 -9.39
C GLU A 25 5.18 0.17 -8.33
N MET A 26 6.35 -0.15 -7.75
CA MET A 26 7.06 0.78 -6.88
C MET A 26 7.44 2.08 -7.63
N LYS A 27 7.89 1.99 -8.90
CA LYS A 27 8.15 3.16 -9.74
C LYS A 27 6.86 3.98 -9.99
N VAL A 28 5.70 3.32 -10.13
CA VAL A 28 4.40 4.01 -10.29
C VAL A 28 4.03 4.77 -9.01
N ILE A 29 4.13 4.16 -7.82
CA ILE A 29 3.92 4.84 -6.53
C ILE A 29 4.83 6.07 -6.43
N LEU A 30 6.13 5.91 -6.71
CA LEU A 30 7.09 7.01 -6.64
C LEU A 30 6.77 8.15 -7.62
N ARG A 31 6.25 7.85 -8.83
CA ARG A 31 5.80 8.88 -9.77
C ARG A 31 4.64 9.71 -9.18
N PHE A 32 3.68 9.08 -8.52
CA PHE A 32 2.62 9.82 -7.82
C PHE A 32 3.19 10.68 -6.68
N CYS A 33 4.16 10.17 -5.92
CA CYS A 33 4.82 10.94 -4.85
C CYS A 33 5.51 12.19 -5.41
N VAL A 34 6.27 12.05 -6.50
CA VAL A 34 6.93 13.18 -7.18
C VAL A 34 5.91 14.20 -7.68
N GLN A 35 4.81 13.75 -8.29
CA GLN A 35 3.74 14.64 -8.78
C GLN A 35 3.02 15.39 -7.65
N ALA A 36 2.84 14.77 -6.48
CA ALA A 36 2.18 15.38 -5.34
C ALA A 36 3.02 16.51 -4.69
N GLY A 37 4.35 16.47 -4.87
CA GLY A 37 5.27 17.47 -4.37
C GLY A 37 5.24 17.57 -2.84
N ARG A 38 4.68 18.66 -2.31
CA ARG A 38 4.60 18.92 -0.85
C ARG A 38 3.25 18.55 -0.24
N LYS A 39 2.38 17.88 -0.98
CA LYS A 39 1.07 17.43 -0.51
C LYS A 39 1.10 15.94 -0.24
N GLU A 40 0.44 15.53 0.83
CA GLU A 40 0.14 14.13 1.05
C GLU A 40 -0.76 13.59 -0.06
N THR A 41 -0.53 12.35 -0.42
CA THR A 41 -1.29 11.63 -1.45
C THR A 41 -1.30 10.15 -1.11
N GLY A 42 -2.06 9.38 -1.88
CA GLY A 42 -2.15 7.95 -1.69
C GLY A 42 -3.06 7.30 -2.71
N GLY A 43 -3.43 6.06 -2.45
CA GLY A 43 -4.30 5.28 -3.30
C GLY A 43 -4.35 3.84 -2.83
N ILE A 44 -4.82 2.94 -3.70
CA ILE A 44 -5.05 1.54 -3.33
C ILE A 44 -4.03 0.59 -3.95
N LEU A 45 -3.73 -0.47 -3.21
CA LEU A 45 -2.91 -1.60 -3.62
C LEU A 45 -3.82 -2.70 -4.16
N LEU A 46 -3.50 -3.24 -5.34
CA LEU A 46 -4.32 -4.22 -6.04
C LEU A 46 -3.47 -5.43 -6.43
N GLY A 47 -4.10 -6.60 -6.40
CA GLY A 47 -3.48 -7.82 -6.91
C GLY A 47 -4.05 -9.09 -6.32
N ARG A 48 -3.20 -10.05 -6.00
CA ARG A 48 -3.60 -11.42 -5.67
C ARG A 48 -2.87 -11.95 -4.46
N TYR A 49 -3.38 -13.04 -3.91
CA TYR A 49 -2.69 -13.79 -2.86
C TYR A 49 -2.03 -15.05 -3.45
N THR A 50 -0.93 -15.49 -2.83
CA THR A 50 -0.38 -16.83 -3.08
C THR A 50 -1.40 -17.91 -2.71
N GLN A 51 -1.25 -19.12 -3.23
CA GLN A 51 -2.15 -20.24 -2.91
C GLN A 51 -2.18 -20.57 -1.40
N SER A 52 -1.06 -20.36 -0.70
CA SER A 52 -0.91 -20.49 0.75
C SER A 52 -1.53 -19.32 1.54
N HIS A 53 -1.96 -18.25 0.87
CA HIS A 53 -2.45 -17.01 1.46
C HIS A 53 -1.46 -16.33 2.43
N ASP A 54 -0.18 -16.66 2.36
CA ASP A 54 0.88 -16.08 3.20
C ASP A 54 1.50 -14.81 2.61
N MET A 55 1.18 -14.48 1.36
CA MET A 55 1.76 -13.34 0.66
C MET A 55 0.77 -12.65 -0.28
N ALA A 56 0.61 -11.34 -0.07
CA ALA A 56 -0.05 -10.43 -0.98
C ALA A 56 0.94 -10.06 -2.10
N VAL A 57 0.55 -10.26 -3.36
CA VAL A 57 1.35 -9.97 -4.55
C VAL A 57 0.67 -8.82 -5.28
N ILE A 58 1.31 -7.65 -5.25
CA ILE A 58 0.83 -6.48 -5.99
C ILE A 58 1.01 -6.75 -7.48
N THR A 59 -0.07 -6.52 -8.24
CA THR A 59 -0.05 -6.54 -9.71
C THR A 59 -0.32 -5.16 -10.30
N GLU A 60 -1.04 -4.31 -9.57
CA GLU A 60 -1.37 -2.94 -9.97
C GLU A 60 -1.46 -2.03 -8.75
N VAL A 61 -1.13 -0.76 -8.94
CA VAL A 61 -1.39 0.30 -7.97
C VAL A 61 -2.24 1.39 -8.61
N ALA A 62 -3.26 1.87 -7.90
CA ALA A 62 -4.07 2.98 -8.36
C ALA A 62 -3.74 4.24 -7.57
N GLY A 63 -3.71 5.37 -8.29
CA GLY A 63 -3.55 6.71 -7.72
C GLY A 63 -4.74 7.18 -6.89
N PRO A 64 -4.69 8.41 -6.36
CA PRO A 64 -5.82 8.99 -5.65
C PRO A 64 -6.99 9.17 -6.63
N PRO A 65 -8.21 8.75 -6.28
CA PRO A 65 -9.41 9.12 -7.03
C PRO A 65 -9.55 10.64 -7.18
N ALA A 66 -10.19 11.09 -8.26
CA ALA A 66 -10.28 12.52 -8.59
C ALA A 66 -11.04 13.37 -7.54
N ASP A 67 -11.85 12.74 -6.69
CA ASP A 67 -12.56 13.34 -5.57
C ASP A 67 -11.75 13.33 -4.26
N SER A 68 -10.48 12.95 -4.30
CA SER A 68 -9.60 12.95 -3.13
C SER A 68 -9.21 14.36 -2.69
N LEU A 69 -9.02 14.53 -1.38
CA LEU A 69 -8.56 15.79 -0.79
C LEU A 69 -7.11 15.67 -0.36
N HIS A 70 -6.28 16.54 -0.91
CA HIS A 70 -4.85 16.60 -0.65
C HIS A 70 -4.50 17.87 0.14
N ARG A 71 -3.77 17.73 1.24
CA ARG A 71 -3.16 18.84 2.00
C ARG A 71 -1.71 18.49 2.34
N SER A 72 -0.97 19.44 2.89
CA SER A 72 0.44 19.24 3.26
C SER A 72 0.66 18.31 4.45
N SER A 73 -0.39 18.03 5.23
CA SER A 73 -0.31 17.28 6.49
C SER A 73 -1.50 16.34 6.73
N PHE A 74 -2.35 16.15 5.71
CA PHE A 74 -3.37 15.11 5.71
C PHE A 74 -3.81 14.78 4.28
N PHE A 75 -4.24 13.55 4.07
CA PHE A 75 -4.85 13.05 2.85
C PHE A 75 -6.16 12.33 3.16
N ILE A 76 -7.20 12.60 2.37
CA ILE A 76 -8.47 11.86 2.43
C ILE A 76 -8.72 11.28 1.05
N ARG A 77 -8.65 9.96 0.94
CA ARG A 77 -8.88 9.24 -0.32
C ARG A 77 -10.36 9.29 -0.70
N GLY A 78 -10.63 9.76 -1.91
CA GLY A 78 -11.95 9.71 -2.52
C GLY A 78 -12.38 8.29 -2.88
N ILE A 79 -13.58 8.13 -3.42
CA ILE A 79 -14.13 6.82 -3.80
C ILE A 79 -14.59 6.76 -5.26
N LYS A 80 -14.53 7.88 -5.98
CA LYS A 80 -15.05 7.97 -7.35
C LYS A 80 -14.38 6.95 -8.26
N GLY A 81 -15.18 6.07 -8.85
CA GLY A 81 -14.74 5.04 -9.79
C GLY A 81 -14.17 3.77 -9.15
N LEU A 82 -13.90 3.75 -7.83
CA LEU A 82 -13.27 2.60 -7.19
C LEU A 82 -14.16 1.35 -7.22
N GLN A 83 -15.47 1.47 -6.99
CA GLN A 83 -16.36 0.32 -7.06
C GLN A 83 -16.36 -0.33 -8.45
N GLN A 84 -16.32 0.48 -9.51
CA GLN A 84 -16.26 -0.02 -10.87
C GLN A 84 -14.94 -0.74 -11.15
N LEU A 85 -13.82 -0.14 -10.73
CA LEU A 85 -12.49 -0.74 -10.83
C LEU A 85 -12.43 -2.10 -10.10
N LEU A 86 -12.86 -2.13 -8.84
CA LEU A 86 -12.86 -3.35 -8.03
C LEU A 86 -13.77 -4.44 -8.60
N ASN A 87 -14.93 -4.07 -9.16
CA ASN A 87 -15.81 -5.02 -9.84
C ASN A 87 -15.16 -5.64 -11.08
N GLN A 88 -14.34 -4.89 -11.82
CA GLN A 88 -13.61 -5.39 -12.98
C GLN A 88 -12.48 -6.34 -12.57
N LEU A 89 -11.71 -5.96 -11.54
CA LEU A 89 -10.61 -6.77 -11.00
C LEU A 89 -11.11 -8.07 -10.39
N TRP A 90 -12.26 -8.05 -9.71
CA TRP A 90 -12.86 -9.25 -9.13
C TRP A 90 -13.09 -10.35 -10.18
N ARG A 91 -13.49 -9.97 -11.40
CA ARG A 91 -13.68 -10.92 -12.53
C ARG A 91 -12.37 -11.55 -13.00
N ARG A 92 -11.23 -10.91 -12.73
CA ARG A 92 -9.88 -11.38 -13.04
C ARG A 92 -9.21 -12.10 -11.86
N LYS A 93 -9.91 -12.28 -10.75
CA LYS A 93 -9.37 -12.78 -9.47
C LYS A 93 -8.24 -11.89 -8.93
N GLU A 94 -8.41 -10.58 -9.10
CA GLU A 94 -7.60 -9.55 -8.46
C GLU A 94 -8.48 -8.77 -7.47
N TYR A 95 -7.86 -8.34 -6.38
CA TYR A 95 -8.52 -7.89 -5.17
C TYR A 95 -7.88 -6.61 -4.66
N TYR A 96 -8.65 -5.87 -3.88
CA TYR A 96 -8.11 -4.85 -3.00
C TYR A 96 -7.22 -5.50 -1.92
N LEU A 97 -5.96 -5.08 -1.83
CA LEU A 97 -4.98 -5.60 -0.89
C LEU A 97 -4.70 -4.63 0.27
N GLY A 98 -5.07 -3.36 0.12
CA GLY A 98 -4.75 -2.32 1.09
C GLY A 98 -4.55 -0.94 0.49
N GLU A 99 -3.92 -0.07 1.25
CA GLU A 99 -3.67 1.33 0.91
C GLU A 99 -2.16 1.60 0.76
N TRP A 100 -1.81 2.58 -0.06
CA TRP A 100 -0.49 3.20 -0.04
C TRP A 100 -0.62 4.70 0.17
N HIS A 101 0.21 5.30 1.02
CA HIS A 101 0.24 6.74 1.30
C HIS A 101 1.65 7.32 1.09
N TYR A 102 1.71 8.64 0.93
CA TYR A 102 2.94 9.42 0.82
C TYR A 102 2.96 10.56 1.85
N HIS A 103 4.01 10.59 2.68
CA HIS A 103 4.29 11.62 3.67
C HIS A 103 5.49 12.48 3.22
N PRO A 104 5.26 13.64 2.58
CA PRO A 104 6.31 14.43 1.97
C PRO A 104 7.27 15.03 3.00
N PHE A 105 8.56 14.73 2.85
CA PHE A 105 9.64 15.22 3.73
C PHE A 105 9.45 14.84 5.22
N ALA A 106 8.67 13.79 5.48
CA ALA A 106 8.38 13.27 6.82
C ALA A 106 8.63 11.76 6.91
N SER A 107 8.52 11.20 8.10
CA SER A 107 8.72 9.76 8.29
C SER A 107 7.61 8.93 7.63
N ALA A 108 7.94 7.73 7.14
CA ALA A 108 6.96 6.76 6.69
C ALA A 108 6.14 6.10 7.83
N SER A 109 6.19 6.62 9.06
CA SER A 109 5.37 6.05 10.14
C SER A 109 3.91 6.46 9.96
N PRO A 110 2.95 5.54 10.17
CA PRO A 110 1.53 5.86 10.08
C PRO A 110 1.13 6.89 11.14
N SER A 111 0.33 7.86 10.73
CA SER A 111 -0.33 8.82 11.62
C SER A 111 -1.45 8.14 12.41
N GLY A 112 -1.98 8.84 13.42
CA GLY A 112 -3.18 8.36 14.14
C GLY A 112 -4.39 8.18 13.22
N THR A 113 -4.50 8.99 12.17
CA THR A 113 -5.56 8.90 11.16
C THR A 113 -5.39 7.68 10.27
N ASP A 114 -4.17 7.38 9.81
CA ASP A 114 -3.87 6.16 9.03
C ASP A 114 -4.20 4.92 9.85
N GLU A 115 -3.74 4.90 11.10
CA GLU A 115 -3.99 3.84 12.07
C GLU A 115 -5.49 3.57 12.26
N GLN A 116 -6.30 4.63 12.40
CA GLN A 116 -7.74 4.51 12.56
C GLN A 116 -8.39 3.97 11.28
N GLN A 117 -8.07 4.56 10.12
CA GLN A 117 -8.65 4.16 8.84
C GLN A 117 -8.39 2.68 8.53
N MET A 118 -7.15 2.22 8.72
CA MET A 118 -6.80 0.83 8.45
C MET A 118 -7.50 -0.16 9.39
N ARG A 119 -7.72 0.21 10.66
CA ARG A 119 -8.54 -0.60 11.60
C ARG A 119 -10.01 -0.67 11.19
N GLU A 120 -10.56 0.44 10.69
CA GLU A 120 -11.92 0.48 10.14
C GLU A 120 -12.03 -0.41 8.89
N PHE A 121 -11.05 -0.35 8.00
CA PHE A 121 -11.00 -1.19 6.81
C PHE A 121 -10.86 -2.68 7.13
N ALA A 122 -9.97 -3.05 8.05
CA ALA A 122 -9.81 -4.44 8.51
C ALA A 122 -11.09 -4.99 9.16
N SER A 123 -11.94 -4.12 9.72
CA SER A 123 -13.21 -4.49 10.33
C SER A 123 -14.37 -4.49 9.33
N ASN A 124 -14.21 -3.86 8.17
CA ASN A 124 -15.23 -3.72 7.15
C ASN A 124 -15.30 -4.95 6.24
N ARG A 125 -16.26 -5.84 6.54
CA ARG A 125 -16.51 -7.06 5.76
C ARG A 125 -16.83 -6.78 4.28
N ALA A 126 -17.34 -5.60 3.94
CA ALA A 126 -17.67 -5.26 2.55
C ALA A 126 -16.42 -5.12 1.66
N LEU A 127 -15.25 -4.87 2.24
CA LEU A 127 -13.99 -4.78 1.50
C LEU A 127 -13.43 -6.16 1.12
N ASN A 128 -13.93 -7.25 1.70
CA ASN A 128 -13.41 -8.61 1.52
C ASN A 128 -11.88 -8.72 1.70
N CYS A 129 -11.32 -7.87 2.56
CA CYS A 129 -9.89 -7.79 2.87
C CYS A 129 -9.74 -7.77 4.40
N PRO A 130 -9.55 -8.92 5.05
CA PRO A 130 -9.49 -9.00 6.51
C PRO A 130 -8.15 -8.51 7.10
N GLU A 131 -7.10 -8.50 6.28
CA GLU A 131 -5.74 -8.11 6.65
C GLU A 131 -5.16 -7.07 5.66
N PRO A 132 -5.78 -5.89 5.52
CA PRO A 132 -5.30 -4.87 4.59
C PRO A 132 -3.89 -4.40 4.94
N VAL A 133 -3.09 -4.25 3.89
CA VAL A 133 -1.73 -3.73 3.94
C VAL A 133 -1.76 -2.19 3.93
N LEU A 134 -0.93 -1.56 4.73
CA LEU A 134 -0.59 -0.15 4.58
C LEU A 134 0.88 -0.04 4.19
N LEU A 135 1.14 0.59 3.04
CA LEU A 135 2.47 0.97 2.60
C LEU A 135 2.60 2.49 2.67
N ILE A 136 3.60 3.02 3.37
CA ILE A 136 3.84 4.46 3.41
C ILE A 136 5.22 4.75 2.84
N ILE A 137 5.27 5.67 1.88
CA ILE A 137 6.50 6.30 1.42
C ILE A 137 6.70 7.58 2.24
N GLY A 138 7.84 7.73 2.90
CA GLY A 138 8.24 8.95 3.60
C GLY A 138 9.48 9.57 2.98
N GLY A 139 9.65 10.89 3.12
CA GLY A 139 10.87 11.60 2.71
C GLY A 139 10.75 12.34 1.38
N ASP A 140 11.90 12.61 0.76
CA ASP A 140 12.01 13.24 -0.57
C ASP A 140 12.06 12.17 -1.66
N PRO A 141 11.01 12.00 -2.49
CA PRO A 141 10.93 10.95 -3.49
C PRO A 141 11.98 11.13 -4.61
N ASN A 142 12.63 12.30 -4.71
CA ASN A 142 13.69 12.56 -5.68
C ASN A 142 15.10 12.27 -5.13
N ARG A 143 15.26 12.08 -3.82
CA ARG A 143 16.58 12.00 -3.18
C ARG A 143 16.67 10.91 -2.12
N ASP A 144 15.96 11.09 -1.02
CA ASP A 144 16.06 10.24 0.16
C ASP A 144 14.66 9.94 0.69
N TRP A 145 14.19 8.75 0.37
CA TRP A 145 12.89 8.24 0.76
C TRP A 145 13.03 6.87 1.43
N ASN A 146 12.09 6.56 2.31
CA ASN A 146 11.99 5.26 2.96
C ASN A 146 10.56 4.71 2.87
N VAL A 147 10.43 3.43 3.18
CA VAL A 147 9.14 2.72 3.18
C VAL A 147 8.92 2.08 4.52
N LYS A 148 7.70 2.18 5.04
CA LYS A 148 7.20 1.26 6.06
C LYS A 148 6.00 0.52 5.52
N VAL A 149 5.93 -0.76 5.87
CA VAL A 149 4.85 -1.65 5.48
C VAL A 149 4.29 -2.31 6.74
N ALA A 150 2.98 -2.30 6.86
CA ALA A 150 2.29 -2.95 7.98
C ALA A 150 1.01 -3.64 7.52
N VAL A 151 0.62 -4.67 8.25
CA VAL A 151 -0.65 -5.38 8.09
C VAL A 151 -1.55 -5.08 9.28
N TYR A 152 -2.81 -4.79 9.00
CA TYR A 152 -3.84 -4.55 10.00
C TYR A 152 -4.81 -5.73 9.98
N ALA A 153 -4.56 -6.73 10.81
CA ALA A 153 -5.50 -7.84 10.97
C ALA A 153 -6.59 -7.49 11.99
N ARG A 154 -7.82 -7.93 11.71
CA ARG A 154 -8.96 -7.73 12.61
C ARG A 154 -8.65 -8.20 14.04
N ASN A 155 -8.94 -7.34 15.03
CA ASN A 155 -8.75 -7.61 16.46
C ASN A 155 -7.30 -7.94 16.87
N GLN A 156 -6.31 -7.61 16.05
CA GLN A 156 -4.90 -7.80 16.38
C GLN A 156 -4.18 -6.46 16.42
N LYS A 157 -3.01 -6.44 17.08
CA LYS A 157 -2.10 -5.32 16.96
C LYS A 157 -1.56 -5.27 15.52
N ARG A 158 -1.21 -4.07 15.05
CA ARG A 158 -0.50 -3.86 13.78
C ARG A 158 0.74 -4.77 13.71
N ILE A 159 0.93 -5.43 12.58
CA ILE A 159 2.07 -6.29 12.31
C ILE A 159 2.97 -5.59 11.30
N GLU A 160 4.20 -5.28 11.69
CA GLU A 160 5.17 -4.66 10.78
C GLU A 160 5.80 -5.71 9.85
N LEU A 161 6.00 -5.35 8.59
CA LEU A 161 6.72 -6.16 7.62
C LEU A 161 8.08 -5.52 7.32
N SER A 162 9.14 -6.33 7.39
CA SER A 162 10.51 -5.91 7.11
C SER A 162 10.91 -6.33 5.71
N LEU A 163 11.69 -5.48 5.02
CA LEU A 163 12.25 -5.80 3.72
C LEU A 163 13.17 -7.02 3.84
N VAL A 164 12.93 -8.04 3.02
CA VAL A 164 13.74 -9.23 2.90
C VAL A 164 14.75 -8.99 1.79
N THR A 165 16.03 -8.93 2.16
CA THR A 165 17.11 -8.93 1.17
C THR A 165 17.23 -10.34 0.58
N PRO A 166 17.31 -10.50 -0.76
CA PRO A 166 17.65 -11.79 -1.33
C PRO A 166 18.97 -12.27 -0.71
N VAL A 167 18.98 -13.49 -0.18
CA VAL A 167 20.24 -14.13 0.22
C VAL A 167 21.00 -14.37 -1.08
N THR A 168 22.14 -13.69 -1.23
CA THR A 168 23.08 -13.86 -2.35
C THR A 168 23.67 -15.26 -2.35
#